data_AF-I3IPD0-F1
#
_entry.id   AF-I3IPD0-F1
#
_cell.length_a   1.000
_cell.length_b   1.000
_cell.length_c   1.000
_cell.angle_alpha   90.00
_cell.angle_beta   90.00
_cell.angle_gamma   90.00
#
_symmetry.space_group_name_H-M   'P 1'
#
loop_
_entity.id
_entity.type
_entity.pdbx_description
1 polymer ?
#
loop_
_entity_poly.entity_id
_entity_poly.type
_entity_poly.pdbx_seq_one_letter_code
_entity_poly.pdbx_strand_id
1 'polypeptide(L)' 'MKQIALNGAIDILHKIETIEKEIVDLKLTVLKKLAPTGKKIISLRGILKGVDITDEDVTSAKKSLSSKIVI' A
#
# COMPACT_ATOMS: atom_id res chain seq x y z
N MET A 1 0.68 9.36 44.13
CA MET A 1 -0.10 10.05 43.08
C MET A 1 0.63 10.09 41.74
N LYS A 2 1.90 10.55 41.66
CA LYS A 2 2.68 10.60 40.41
C LYS A 2 2.78 9.25 39.65
N GLN A 3 3.02 8.14 40.34
CA GLN A 3 3.15 6.82 39.71
C GLN A 3 1.85 6.31 39.07
N ILE A 4 0.70 6.59 39.70
CA ILE A 4 -0.62 6.17 39.21
C ILE A 4 -0.96 6.94 37.91
N ALA A 5 -0.68 8.24 37.88
CA ALA A 5 -0.85 9.06 36.69
C ALA A 5 0.08 8.62 35.54
N LEU A 6 1.32 8.23 35.85
CA LEU A 6 2.27 7.70 34.87
C LEU A 6 1.80 6.37 34.26
N ASN A 7 1.34 5.43 35.10
CA ASN A 7 0.82 4.15 34.63
C ASN A 7 -0.42 4.34 33.74
N GLY A 8 -1.33 5.24 34.13
CA GLY A 8 -2.49 5.57 33.29
C GLY A 8 -2.13 6.18 31.93
N ALA A 9 -1.07 7.00 31.87
CA ALA A 9 -0.59 7.54 30.60
C ALA A 9 0.02 6.46 29.70
N ILE A 10 0.77 5.50 30.27
CA ILE A 10 1.33 4.36 29.55
C ILE A 10 0.21 3.47 28.97
N ASP A 11 -0.83 3.19 29.76
CA ASP A 11 -1.98 2.39 29.30
C ASP A 11 -2.72 3.06 28.14
N ILE A 12 -2.87 4.39 28.17
CA ILE A 12 -3.50 5.16 27.09
C ILE A 12 -2.63 5.08 25.82
N LEU A 13 -1.31 5.22 25.94
CA LEU A 13 -0.39 5.11 24.80
C LEU A 13 -0.46 3.73 24.14
N HIS A 14 -0.48 2.66 24.94
CA HIS A 14 -0.64 1.30 24.40
C HIS A 14 -1.98 1.09 23.69
N LYS A 15 -3.06 1.66 24.22
CA LYS A 15 -4.37 1.62 23.55
C LYS A 15 -4.34 2.36 22.21
N ILE A 16 -3.69 3.52 22.14
CA ILE A 16 -3.52 4.28 20.89
C ILE A 16 -2.74 3.46 19.87
N GLU A 17 -1.60 2.88 20.27
CA GLU A 17 -0.78 2.03 19.39
C GLU A 17 -1.57 0.83 18.84
N THR A 18 -2.43 0.23 19.67
CA THR A 18 -3.29 -0.89 19.28
C THR A 18 -4.32 -0.45 18.23
N ILE A 19 -4.97 0.69 18.44
CA ILE A 19 -5.94 1.27 17.50
C ILE A 19 -5.25 1.60 16.16
N GLU A 20 -4.05 2.16 16.19
CA GLU A 20 -3.30 2.48 14.96
C GLU A 20 -2.98 1.22 14.14
N LYS A 21 -2.56 0.13 14.80
CA LYS A 21 -2.34 -1.18 14.16
C LYS A 21 -3.61 -1.73 13.53
N GLU A 22 -4.72 -1.72 14.27
CA GLU A 22 -6.03 -2.19 13.76
C GLU A 22 -6.51 -1.37 12.55
N ILE A 23 -6.30 -0.05 12.54
CA ILE A 23 -6.63 0.81 11.41
C ILE A 23 -5.79 0.48 10.18
N VAL A 24 -4.49 0.19 10.34
CA VAL A 24 -3.61 -0.22 9.24
C VAL A 24 -4.07 -1.54 8.65
N ASP A 25 -4.38 -2.53 9.49
CA ASP A 25 -4.87 -3.83 9.05
C ASP A 25 -6.22 -3.74 8.34
N LEU A 26 -7.12 -2.88 8.81
CA LEU A 26 -8.38 -2.60 8.16
C LEU A 26 -8.17 -2.00 6.77
N LYS A 27 -7.30 -0.99 6.65
CA LYS A 27 -6.96 -0.37 5.35
C LYS A 27 -6.41 -1.42 4.37
N LEU A 28 -5.48 -2.26 4.80
CA LEU A 28 -4.93 -3.33 3.97
C LEU A 28 -5.99 -4.36 3.56
N THR A 29 -6.88 -4.72 4.47
CA THR A 29 -7.98 -5.65 4.20
C THR A 29 -8.94 -5.09 3.16
N VAL A 30 -9.31 -3.81 3.29
CA VAL A 30 -10.15 -3.12 2.31
C VAL A 30 -9.44 -3.03 0.96
N LEU A 31 -8.16 -2.65 0.92
CA LEU A 31 -7.39 -2.59 -0.32
C LEU A 31 -7.30 -3.96 -1.00
N LYS A 32 -7.12 -5.06 -0.26
CA LYS A 32 -7.12 -6.42 -0.83
C LYS A 32 -8.48 -6.81 -1.42
N LYS A 33 -9.59 -6.33 -0.85
CA LYS A 33 -10.96 -6.57 -1.36
C LYS A 33 -11.32 -5.68 -2.54
N LEU A 34 -10.83 -4.43 -2.55
CA LEU A 34 -11.08 -3.44 -3.61
C LEU A 34 -10.10 -3.55 -4.78
N ALA A 35 -8.91 -4.10 -4.56
CA ALA A 35 -8.00 -4.45 -5.64
C ALA A 35 -8.75 -5.40 -6.59
N PRO A 36 -8.73 -5.17 -7.92
CA PRO A 36 -9.45 -6.00 -8.87
C PRO A 36 -8.95 -7.45 -8.78
N THR A 37 -9.68 -8.28 -8.04
CA THR A 37 -9.30 -9.63 -7.60
C THR A 37 -9.29 -10.68 -8.72
N GLY A 38 -9.50 -10.27 -9.98
CA GLY A 38 -9.48 -11.18 -11.13
C GLY A 38 -8.16 -11.21 -11.90
N LYS A 39 -7.24 -10.25 -11.72
CA LYS A 39 -6.00 -10.19 -12.51
C LYS A 39 -4.82 -10.59 -11.66
N LYS A 40 -4.31 -11.81 -11.93
CA LYS A 40 -3.01 -12.28 -11.43
C LYS A 40 -1.98 -11.16 -11.66
N ILE A 41 -1.19 -10.81 -10.65
CA ILE A 41 -0.03 -9.93 -10.85
C ILE A 41 0.93 -10.69 -11.76
N ILE A 42 0.78 -10.47 -13.06
CA ILE A 42 1.67 -11.03 -14.07
C ILE A 42 2.82 -10.05 -14.24
N SER A 43 4.04 -10.56 -14.15
CA SER A 43 5.19 -9.80 -14.64
C SER A 43 4.99 -9.58 -16.14
N LEU A 44 4.80 -8.33 -16.54
CA LEU A 44 4.80 -7.95 -17.97
C LEU A 44 6.23 -8.01 -18.55
N ARG A 45 7.25 -8.10 -17.70
CA ARG A 45 8.65 -8.29 -18.10
C ARG A 45 8.80 -9.68 -18.73
N GLY A 46 8.79 -9.73 -20.05
CA GLY A 46 8.98 -10.96 -20.84
C GLY A 46 7.73 -11.58 -21.48
N ILE A 47 6.55 -10.94 -21.45
CA ILE A 47 5.36 -11.46 -22.16
C ILE A 47 5.54 -11.42 -23.69
N LEU A 48 6.28 -10.44 -24.21
CA LEU A 48 6.66 -10.37 -25.61
C LEU A 48 8.02 -11.06 -25.80
N LYS A 49 7.99 -12.32 -26.24
CA LYS A 49 9.22 -13.06 -26.60
C LYS A 49 9.90 -12.36 -27.77
N GLY A 50 11.19 -12.04 -27.62
CA GLY A 50 12.01 -11.41 -28.67
C GLY A 50 11.99 -9.88 -28.69
N VAL A 51 11.35 -9.23 -27.73
CA VAL A 51 11.42 -7.77 -27.54
C VAL A 51 12.27 -7.48 -26.32
N ASP A 52 13.36 -6.76 -26.52
CA ASP A 52 14.14 -6.21 -25.41
C ASP A 52 13.41 -4.99 -24.85
N ILE A 53 13.09 -5.02 -23.56
CA ILE A 53 12.35 -3.95 -22.89
C ILE A 53 13.36 -3.12 -22.11
N THR A 54 13.58 -1.89 -22.56
CA THR A 54 14.50 -0.95 -21.91
C THR A 54 13.84 -0.21 -20.75
N ASP A 55 14.64 0.41 -19.90
CA ASP A 55 14.12 1.26 -18.82
C ASP A 55 13.44 2.54 -19.36
N GLU A 56 13.80 3.00 -20.56
CA GLU A 56 13.12 4.10 -21.25
C GLU A 56 11.69 3.73 -21.64
N ASP A 57 11.48 2.52 -22.16
CA ASP A 57 10.14 2.00 -22.50
C ASP A 57 9.23 1.96 -21.27
N VAL A 58 9.78 1.48 -20.14
CA VAL A 58 9.06 1.44 -18.85
C VAL A 58 8.72 2.85 -18.37
N THR A 59 9.65 3.79 -18.47
CA THR A 59 9.47 5.17 -18.02
C THR A 59 8.43 5.91 -18.88
N SER A 60 8.48 5.73 -20.20
CA SER A 60 7.51 6.25 -21.15
C SER A 60 6.09 5.72 -20.87
N ALA A 61 5.96 4.41 -20.65
CA ALA A 61 4.69 3.79 -20.31
C ALA A 61 4.12 4.32 -18.98
N LYS A 62 4.97 4.47 -17.95
CA LYS A 62 4.57 5.06 -16.65
C LYS A 62 4.03 6.48 -16.81
N LYS A 63 4.72 7.32 -17.59
CA LYS A 63 4.31 8.71 -17.87
C LYS A 63 2.97 8.77 -18.60
N SER A 64 2.77 7.92 -19.59
CA SER A 64 1.51 7.82 -20.34
C SER A 64 0.35 7.39 -19.43
N LEU A 65 0.57 6.41 -18.55
CA LEU A 65 -0.42 5.93 -17.60
C LEU A 65 -0.82 7.00 -16.57
N SER A 66 0.14 7.75 -16.02
CA SER A 66 -0.14 8.79 -15.03
C SER A 66 -0.76 10.05 -15.64
N SER A 67 -0.47 10.36 -16.91
CA SER A 67 -1.05 11.53 -17.60
C SER A 67 -2.56 11.43 -17.89
N LYS A 68 -3.15 10.22 -17.79
CA LYS A 68 -4.59 10.01 -18.01
C LYS A 68 -5.43 10.10 -16.72
N ILE A 69 -4.80 10.31 -15.57
CA ILE A 69 -5.53 10.63 -14.34
C ILE A 69 -5.80 12.14 -14.37
N VAL A 70 -6.90 12.51 -15.03
CA VAL A 70 -7.59 13.78 -14.78
C VAL A 70 -8.24 13.63 -13.41
N ILE A 71 -7.65 14.24 -12.39
CA ILE A 71 -8.34 14.53 -11.13
C ILE A 71 -9.28 15.71 -11.39
#